data_AF-A0A7W1LXL2-F1
#
_entry.id   AF-A0A7W1LXL2-F1
#
_cell.length_a   1.000
_cell.length_b   1.000
_cell.length_c   1.000
_cell.angle_alpha   90.00
_cell.angle_beta   90.00
_cell.angle_gamma   90.00
#
_symmetry.space_group_name_H-M   'P 1'
#
loop_
_entity.id
_entity.type
_entity.pdbx_description
1 polymer ?
#
loop_
_entity_poly.entity_id
_entity_poly.type
_entity_poly.pdbx_seq_one_letter_code
_entity_poly.pdbx_strand_id
1 'polypeptide(L)' 'ADEARRARHGMAVRAEDASQAWENDGHVLLLDERGALLAVGVYDAARATLQPRVMLAVEK' A
#
# COMPACT_ATOMS: atom_id res chain seq x y z
N ALA A 1 12.29 3.83 -1.12
CA ALA A 1 12.74 3.90 0.30
C ALA A 1 11.73 4.51 1.29
N ASP A 2 11.21 5.73 1.07
CA ASP A 2 10.36 6.41 2.06
C ASP A 2 8.91 5.90 2.12
N GLU A 3 8.34 5.48 0.99
CA GLU A 3 6.96 4.99 0.94
C GLU A 3 6.77 3.68 1.70
N ALA A 4 7.70 2.74 1.57
CA ALA A 4 7.67 1.47 2.30
C ALA A 4 7.67 1.69 3.82
N ARG A 5 8.40 2.70 4.30
CA ARG A 5 8.40 3.09 5.71
C ARG A 5 7.06 3.70 6.11
N ARG A 6 6.51 4.62 5.30
CA ARG A 6 5.17 5.19 5.51
C ARG A 6 4.09 4.11 5.60
N ALA A 7 4.08 3.17 4.66
CA ALA A 7 3.12 2.07 4.62
C ALA A 7 3.20 1.19 5.88
N ARG A 8 4.41 0.84 6.33
CA ARG A 8 4.61 0.08 7.59
C ARG A 8 4.10 0.80 8.84
N HIS A 9 4.07 2.13 8.81
CA HIS A 9 3.53 2.95 9.89
C HIS A 9 2.04 3.29 9.70
N GLY A 10 1.34 2.64 8.75
CA GLY A 10 -0.08 2.86 8.51
C GLY A 10 -0.40 4.18 7.80
N MET A 11 0.61 4.89 7.29
CA MET A 11 0.40 6.12 6.55
C MET A 11 -0.04 5.81 5.12
N ALA A 12 -0.98 6.60 4.61
CA ALA A 12 -1.39 6.50 3.21
C ALA A 12 -0.21 6.79 2.27
N VAL A 13 -0.13 6.03 1.18
CA VAL A 13 0.87 6.19 0.12
C VAL A 13 0.19 6.42 -1.22
N ARG A 14 0.89 7.02 -2.18
CA ARG A 14 0.29 7.31 -3.48
C ARG A 14 0.21 6.05 -4.33
N ALA A 15 -0.84 5.97 -5.14
CA ALA A 15 -0.90 5.05 -6.25
C ALA A 15 0.08 5.52 -7.34
N GLU A 16 1.28 4.93 -7.43
CA GLU A 16 2.25 5.32 -8.46
C GLU A 16 1.90 4.74 -9.85
N ASP A 17 1.21 3.60 -9.88
CA ASP A 17 0.84 2.93 -11.13
C ASP A 17 -0.62 3.17 -11.52
N ALA A 18 -0.83 4.20 -12.33
CA ALA A 18 -2.13 4.53 -12.91
C ALA A 18 -2.60 3.52 -13.98
N SER A 19 -1.74 2.59 -14.43
CA SER A 19 -2.11 1.55 -15.38
C SER A 19 -2.87 0.39 -14.72
N GLN A 20 -2.75 0.26 -13.40
CA GLN A 20 -3.46 -0.74 -12.64
C GLN A 20 -4.88 -0.24 -12.32
N ALA A 21 -5.88 -0.87 -12.95
CA ALA A 21 -7.28 -0.60 -12.65
C ALA A 21 -7.62 -1.15 -11.27
N TRP A 22 -7.50 -0.32 -10.24
CA TRP A 22 -7.96 -0.64 -8.89
C TRP A 22 -9.41 -0.21 -8.70
N GLU A 23 -10.22 -1.13 -8.18
CA GLU A 23 -11.56 -0.81 -7.73
C GLU A 23 -11.50 0.08 -6.49
N ASN A 24 -12.37 1.09 -6.41
CA ASN A 24 -12.51 1.88 -5.20
C ASN A 24 -12.94 0.99 -4.05
N ASP A 25 -12.32 1.18 -2.88
CA ASP A 25 -12.46 0.30 -1.71
C ASP A 25 -11.95 -1.14 -1.94
N GLY A 26 -11.30 -1.41 -3.07
CA GLY A 26 -10.64 -2.67 -3.39
C GLY A 26 -9.44 -2.92 -2.48
N HIS A 27 -9.28 -4.18 -2.06
CA HIS A 27 -8.14 -4.59 -1.27
C HIS A 27 -6.93 -4.79 -2.17
N VAL A 28 -5.79 -4.22 -1.76
CA VAL A 28 -4.53 -4.29 -2.51
C VAL A 28 -3.40 -4.80 -1.63
N LEU A 29 -2.45 -5.47 -2.26
CA LEU A 29 -1.19 -5.85 -1.64
C LEU A 29 -0.16 -4.74 -1.85
N LEU A 30 0.46 -4.26 -0.77
CA LEU A 30 1.57 -3.32 -0.83
C LEU A 30 2.86 -4.14 -0.73
N LEU A 31 3.58 -4.26 -1.83
CA LEU A 31 4.86 -4.94 -1.92
C LEU A 31 6.02 -3.93 -1.88
N ASP A 32 7.17 -4.33 -1.38
CA ASP A 32 8.40 -3.56 -1.57
C ASP A 32 9.03 -3.81 -2.95
N GLU A 33 10.10 -3.07 -3.25
CA GLU A 33 10.87 -3.17 -4.50
C GLU A 33 11.45 -4.58 -4.76
N ARG A 34 11.52 -5.43 -3.74
CA ARG A 34 12.00 -6.82 -3.81
C ARG A 34 10.84 -7.82 -3.92
N GLY A 35 9.60 -7.35 -3.98
CA GLY A 35 8.38 -8.16 -4.00
C GLY A 35 7.94 -8.68 -2.63
N ALA A 36 8.56 -8.23 -1.53
CA ALA A 36 8.16 -8.65 -0.19
C ALA A 36 6.87 -7.93 0.25
N LEU A 37 5.92 -8.67 0.81
CA LEU A 37 4.67 -8.10 1.29
C LEU A 37 4.91 -7.24 2.53
N LEU A 38 4.47 -5.98 2.47
CA LEU A 38 4.57 -5.02 3.58
C LEU A 38 3.24 -4.86 4.32
N ALA A 39 2.16 -4.74 3.56
CA ALA A 39 0.84 -4.49 4.09
C ALA A 39 -0.26 -4.92 3.12
N VAL A 40 -1.46 -5.11 3.66
CA VAL A 40 -2.70 -5.10 2.89
C VAL A 40 -3.38 -3.77 3.14
N GLY A 41 -3.82 -3.12 2.07
CA GLY A 41 -4.48 -1.83 2.13
C GLY A 41 -5.75 -1.77 1.30
N VAL A 42 -6.37 -0.60 1.30
CA VAL A 42 -7.54 -0.28 0.52
C VAL A 42 -7.22 0.88 -0.41
N TYR A 43 -7.63 0.78 -1.66
CA TYR A 43 -7.50 1.90 -2.60
C TYR A 43 -8.65 2.91 -2.43
N ASP A 44 -8.29 4.17 -2.22
CA ASP A 44 -9.20 5.32 -2.23
C ASP A 44 -9.02 6.06 -3.57
N ALA A 45 -9.99 5.88 -4.47
CA ALA A 45 -9.96 6.46 -5.81
C ALA A 45 -10.17 7.98 -5.79
N ALA A 46 -10.87 8.53 -4.79
CA ALA A 46 -11.08 9.98 -4.69
C ALA A 46 -9.77 10.72 -4.36
N ARG A 47 -8.85 10.05 -3.67
CA ARG A 47 -7.55 10.61 -3.26
C ARG A 47 -6.37 10.05 -4.05
N ALA A 48 -6.60 9.03 -4.88
CA ALA A 48 -5.56 8.25 -5.54
C ALA A 48 -4.49 7.74 -4.54
N THR A 49 -4.95 7.22 -3.40
CA THR A 49 -4.07 6.74 -2.32
C THR A 49 -4.38 5.32 -1.90
N LEU A 50 -3.34 4.60 -1.50
CA LEU A 50 -3.44 3.32 -0.82
C LEU A 50 -3.40 3.56 0.69
N GLN A 51 -4.41 3.06 1.40
CA GLN A 51 -4.49 3.13 2.85
C GLN A 51 -4.14 1.77 3.45
N PRO A 52 -2.97 1.61 4.10
CA PRO A 52 -2.65 0.36 4.79
C PRO A 52 -3.66 0.07 5.92
N ARG A 53 -4.12 -1.17 6.02
CA ARG A 53 -5.06 -1.64 7.06
C ARG A 53 -4.48 -2.76 7.92
N VAL A 54 -3.69 -3.64 7.29
CA VAL A 54 -2.98 -4.73 7.97
C VAL A 54 -1.51 -4.61 7.63
N MET A 55 -0.65 -4.42 8.64
CA MET A 55 0.79 -4.34 8.45
C MET A 55 1.45 -5.64 8.93
N LEU A 56 2.36 -6.19 8.13
CA LEU A 56 3.14 -7.34 8.56
C LEU A 56 4.30 -6.87 9.43
N ALA A 57 4.44 -7.50 10.61
CA ALA A 57 5.60 -7.30 11.45
C ALA A 57 6.84 -7.87 10.75
N VAL A 58 7.91 -7.09 10.70
CA VAL A 58 9.22 -7.61 10.27
C VAL A 58 9.74 -8.46 11.43
N GLU A 59 9.83 -9.77 11.24
CA GLU A 59 10.53 -10.63 12.20
C GLU A 59 11.98 -10.16 12.34
N LYS A 60 12.45 -10.09 13.59
CA LYS A 60 13.79 -9.57 13.96
C LYS A 60 14.88 -10.57 13.66
#